data_AF-A0A7C5AC21-F1
#
_entry.id   AF-A0A7C5AC21-F1
#
_cell.length_a   1.000
_cell.length_b   1.000
_cell.length_c   1.000
_cell.angle_alpha   90.00
_cell.angle_beta   90.00
_cell.angle_gamma   90.00
#
_symmetry.space_group_name_H-M   'P 1'
#
loop_
_entity.id
_entity.type
_entity.pdbx_description
1 polymer ?
#
loop_
_entity_poly.entity_id
_entity_poly.type
_entity_poly.pdbx_seq_one_letter_code
_entity_poly.pdbx_strand_id
1 'polypeptide(L)'
;MSRSPRRRRIGVILALFGFLALAPLSAQVKRLSKFADKAEGFELQVPADWDQIPTQPDEVDILVKWARDTMARGTGELWELQVLRFEPKAMTTPGGKEETPVGAPEDLGSMSKKDLRKLMRERTRPHSFQEWFKSHIWGAGDLPKAQKGKFKMNKGKAKLYAVPELGSFKGLAAIVGIHNDGTSEWAVMYLVPLKQVMKKKSGRWRLKNSSLLSKLLKSLKSFRVTEKERVNTDVSPEDMSEMDRKIWEVKKRLPKGWKVIPTPSKRYVIVHHISQNKTSLIVFVKKIVAYLDHARDKYEVLFPPRKPITAVSVVRVCEDREEYHQYGGPGGSAGYWNSADEELVIYNASKEGGKKDSYSTLFHEAFHQYIYYAVGEISPHSWYNEGFGDYFAGMNPKKRFKIETFKWRTGVVRNAVAAKKNVPLKDLIHYTQAQYYSNPSVCYAQGWALIYFLNSSVAKKNPRWAKILDIYFNTLVETGDKEGAVTKAFAGVDMDELDAAYQQFITRGFK
;
A
#
# COMPACT_ATOMS: atom_id res chain seq x y z
N MET A 1 59.95 62.40 7.53
CA MET A 1 59.01 62.98 8.51
C MET A 1 58.11 61.88 9.05
N SER A 2 58.24 61.61 10.34
CA SER A 2 57.60 60.55 11.12
C SER A 2 56.14 60.88 11.45
N ARG A 3 55.25 59.88 11.43
CA ARG A 3 54.15 59.75 12.41
C ARG A 3 53.51 58.35 12.40
N SER A 4 53.22 57.91 13.62
CA SER A 4 52.88 56.59 14.16
C SER A 4 51.52 55.99 13.74
N PRO A 5 51.31 54.67 13.92
CA PRO A 5 50.04 54.00 13.64
C PRO A 5 49.01 54.13 14.78
N ARG A 6 47.74 54.33 14.41
CA ARG A 6 46.59 54.38 15.33
C ARG A 6 46.23 52.98 15.86
N ARG A 7 46.32 52.80 17.18
CA ARG A 7 45.68 51.70 17.93
C ARG A 7 44.15 51.84 17.88
N ARG A 8 43.43 50.85 17.35
CA ARG A 8 41.98 50.67 17.58
C ARG A 8 41.78 49.72 18.75
N ARG A 9 40.90 50.13 19.68
CA ARG A 9 40.52 49.42 20.91
C ARG A 9 39.84 48.08 20.57
N ILE A 10 40.32 47.01 21.17
CA ILE A 10 39.66 45.70 21.23
C ILE A 10 38.57 45.83 22.31
N GLY A 11 37.30 45.78 21.88
CA GLY A 11 36.17 45.54 22.79
C GLY A 11 36.04 44.04 23.01
N VAL A 12 36.29 43.59 24.24
CA VAL A 12 36.02 42.22 24.68
C VAL A 12 34.52 42.12 24.97
N ILE A 13 33.77 41.44 24.10
CA ILE A 13 32.44 40.92 24.43
C ILE A 13 32.63 39.43 24.77
N LEU A 14 32.57 39.13 26.06
CA LEU A 14 32.45 37.78 26.60
C LEU A 14 31.08 37.21 26.20
N ALA A 15 31.05 36.44 25.11
CA ALA A 15 29.91 35.59 24.80
C ALA A 15 29.98 34.33 25.68
N LEU A 16 29.15 34.32 26.73
CA LEU A 16 28.81 33.13 27.51
C LEU A 16 28.16 32.10 26.56
N PHE A 17 28.97 31.22 25.98
CA PHE A 17 28.49 29.98 25.39
C PHE A 17 28.01 29.06 26.51
N GLY A 18 26.73 29.21 26.87
CA GLY A 18 26.01 28.17 27.59
C GLY A 18 26.00 26.91 26.72
N PHE A 19 26.79 25.91 27.11
CA PHE A 19 26.62 24.53 26.67
C PHE A 19 25.22 24.05 27.12
N LEU A 20 24.20 24.38 26.34
CA LEU A 20 22.96 23.63 26.32
C LEU A 20 23.32 22.26 25.77
N ALA A 21 23.59 21.33 26.68
CA ALA A 21 23.69 19.93 26.37
C ALA A 21 22.42 19.54 25.58
N LEU A 22 22.58 19.35 24.28
CA LEU A 22 21.57 18.73 23.42
C LEU A 22 21.38 17.32 23.96
N ALA A 23 20.43 17.17 24.88
CA ALA A 23 19.92 15.85 25.23
C ALA A 23 19.52 15.16 23.92
N PRO A 24 19.90 13.90 23.69
CA PRO A 24 19.59 13.22 22.45
C PRO A 24 18.06 13.27 22.23
N LEU A 25 17.63 13.81 21.08
CA LEU A 25 16.23 13.96 20.64
C LEU A 25 15.42 12.63 20.58
N SER A 26 16.02 11.52 21.01
CA SER A 26 15.31 10.28 21.27
C SER A 26 14.62 10.35 22.63
N ALA A 27 13.30 10.21 22.64
CA ALA A 27 12.49 9.73 23.77
C ALA A 27 11.78 10.75 24.71
N GLN A 28 11.12 11.77 24.17
CA GLN A 28 9.90 12.27 24.81
C GLN A 28 8.70 12.13 23.88
N VAL A 29 7.97 11.02 24.02
CA VAL A 29 6.54 10.98 23.66
C VAL A 29 5.85 12.10 24.44
N LYS A 30 4.97 12.89 23.81
CA LYS A 30 4.28 14.00 24.49
C LYS A 30 3.29 13.48 25.55
N ARG A 31 2.45 14.34 26.12
CA ARG A 31 1.38 13.96 27.08
C ARG A 31 0.47 12.89 26.44
N LEU A 32 -0.14 12.01 27.24
CA LEU A 32 -1.19 11.13 26.74
C LEU A 32 -2.51 11.92 26.65
N SER A 33 -3.24 11.77 25.54
CA SER A 33 -4.60 12.30 25.32
C SER A 33 -5.63 11.19 25.42
N LYS A 34 -6.84 11.49 25.90
CA LYS A 34 -7.94 10.52 25.90
C LYS A 34 -8.52 10.39 24.49
N PHE A 35 -8.72 9.17 24.04
CA PHE A 35 -9.45 8.79 22.84
C PHE A 35 -10.61 7.87 23.24
N ALA A 36 -11.76 8.05 22.60
CA ALA A 36 -12.93 7.20 22.77
C ALA A 36 -13.55 6.96 21.39
N ASP A 37 -13.72 5.69 21.06
CA ASP A 37 -14.49 5.25 19.90
C ASP A 37 -15.83 4.73 20.40
N LYS A 38 -16.85 5.55 20.28
CA LYS A 38 -18.18 5.21 20.77
C LYS A 38 -18.90 4.21 19.88
N ALA A 39 -18.55 4.15 18.59
CA ALA A 39 -19.16 3.22 17.64
C ALA A 39 -18.66 1.80 17.91
N GLU A 40 -17.35 1.65 18.17
CA GLU A 40 -16.77 0.37 18.53
C GLU A 40 -16.83 0.05 20.02
N GLY A 41 -17.13 1.03 20.88
CA GLY A 41 -17.33 0.84 22.32
C GLY A 41 -16.03 0.65 23.10
N PHE A 42 -15.05 1.53 22.90
CA PHE A 42 -13.84 1.52 23.74
C PHE A 42 -13.26 2.92 23.98
N GLU A 43 -12.46 3.04 25.04
CA GLU A 43 -11.63 4.21 25.31
C GLU A 43 -10.19 3.83 25.68
N LEU A 44 -9.25 4.71 25.34
CA LEU A 44 -7.81 4.53 25.52
C LEU A 44 -7.12 5.89 25.67
N GLN A 45 -6.07 5.98 26.47
CA GLN A 45 -5.15 7.12 26.42
C GLN A 45 -4.08 6.88 25.36
N VAL A 46 -3.98 7.74 24.34
CA VAL A 46 -3.00 7.62 23.25
C VAL A 46 -1.91 8.69 23.38
N PRO A 47 -0.69 8.45 22.89
CA PRO A 47 0.32 9.51 22.72
C PRO A 47 -0.23 10.69 21.92
N ALA A 48 -0.19 11.92 22.47
CA ALA A 48 -0.76 13.09 21.79
C ALA A 48 0.04 13.55 20.56
N ASP A 49 1.25 13.03 20.35
CA ASP A 49 2.08 13.27 19.15
C ASP A 49 1.93 12.17 18.08
N TRP A 50 0.90 11.33 18.18
CA TRP A 50 0.64 10.27 17.22
C TRP A 50 -0.67 10.56 16.49
N ASP A 51 -0.65 10.36 15.18
CA ASP A 51 -1.76 10.66 14.29
C ASP A 51 -2.51 9.36 13.99
N GLN A 52 -3.85 9.43 13.99
CA GLN A 52 -4.67 8.29 13.60
C GLN A 52 -4.54 8.08 12.09
N ILE A 53 -4.20 6.85 11.70
CA ILE A 53 -4.08 6.46 10.28
C ILE A 53 -5.20 5.48 9.92
N PRO A 54 -5.69 5.48 8.67
CA PRO A 54 -6.71 4.52 8.24
C PRO A 54 -6.16 3.11 8.24
N THR A 55 -7.06 2.15 8.42
CA THR A 55 -6.76 0.73 8.21
C THR A 55 -6.84 0.38 6.72
N GLN A 56 -6.08 -0.63 6.31
CA GLN A 56 -6.18 -1.21 4.98
C GLN A 56 -7.46 -2.04 4.84
N PRO A 57 -8.00 -2.25 3.63
CA PRO A 57 -9.27 -2.95 3.49
C PRO A 57 -9.27 -4.40 3.97
N ASP A 58 -8.10 -5.04 4.00
CA ASP A 58 -7.84 -6.39 4.49
C ASP A 58 -7.51 -6.45 6.01
N GLU A 59 -7.21 -5.32 6.66
CA GLU A 59 -6.98 -5.21 8.11
C GLU A 59 -8.29 -5.31 8.93
N VAL A 60 -9.11 -6.32 8.70
CA VAL A 60 -10.46 -6.46 9.28
C VAL A 60 -10.49 -6.67 10.80
N ASP A 61 -9.37 -7.12 11.37
CA ASP A 61 -9.19 -7.34 12.81
C ASP A 61 -8.69 -6.10 13.55
N ILE A 62 -8.24 -5.08 12.83
CA ILE A 62 -7.73 -3.84 13.39
C ILE A 62 -8.84 -2.79 13.32
N LEU A 63 -9.32 -2.36 14.49
CA LEU A 63 -10.39 -1.35 14.58
C LEU A 63 -9.85 0.05 14.34
N VAL A 64 -8.65 0.33 14.85
CA VAL A 64 -8.02 1.65 14.72
C VAL A 64 -6.50 1.55 14.84
N LYS A 65 -5.81 2.42 14.09
CA LYS A 65 -4.35 2.56 14.06
C LYS A 65 -3.93 4.01 14.33
N TRP A 66 -2.80 4.15 15.00
CA TRP A 66 -2.05 5.40 15.07
C TRP A 66 -0.61 5.16 14.69
N ALA A 67 0.00 6.14 14.02
CA ALA A 67 1.41 6.17 13.72
C ALA A 67 2.07 7.44 14.27
N ARG A 68 3.38 7.34 14.55
CA ARG A 68 4.20 8.50 14.90
C ARG A 68 4.90 9.03 13.66
N ASP A 69 4.80 10.35 13.43
CA ASP A 69 5.65 11.04 12.45
C ASP A 69 7.14 10.84 12.80
N THR A 70 7.83 10.09 11.94
CA THR A 70 9.20 9.59 12.15
C THR A 70 10.12 9.90 10.98
N MET A 71 9.59 10.25 9.80
CA MET A 71 10.38 10.72 8.65
C MET A 71 10.66 12.22 8.71
N ALA A 72 9.83 13.07 9.35
CA ALA A 72 10.26 14.43 9.71
C ALA A 72 11.52 14.44 10.60
N ARG A 73 11.84 13.28 11.20
CA ARG A 73 13.02 13.05 12.05
C ARG A 73 14.10 12.18 11.39
N GLY A 74 13.90 11.74 10.14
CA GLY A 74 14.90 11.01 9.34
C GLY A 74 15.25 9.60 9.83
N THR A 75 14.40 8.95 10.63
CA THR A 75 14.76 7.67 11.28
C THR A 75 14.35 6.41 10.52
N GLY A 76 13.31 6.48 9.66
CA GLY A 76 12.77 5.31 8.94
C GLY A 76 12.27 4.20 9.87
N GLU A 77 11.92 4.52 11.11
CA GLU A 77 11.52 3.57 12.14
C GLU A 77 9.99 3.41 12.18
N LEU A 78 9.48 2.18 12.29
CA LEU A 78 8.05 1.94 12.50
C LEU A 78 7.66 2.22 13.96
N TRP A 79 6.65 3.06 14.14
CA TRP A 79 6.03 3.36 15.43
C TRP A 79 4.52 3.37 15.26
N GLU A 80 3.88 2.28 15.68
CA GLU A 80 2.43 2.10 15.53
C GLU A 80 1.76 1.66 16.82
N LEU A 81 0.49 2.03 16.95
CA LEU A 81 -0.44 1.60 17.97
C LEU A 81 -1.66 1.06 17.26
N GLN A 82 -2.08 -0.13 17.60
CA GLN A 82 -3.21 -0.82 16.99
C GLN A 82 -4.16 -1.30 18.09
N VAL A 83 -5.46 -1.15 17.88
CA VAL A 83 -6.51 -1.77 18.70
C VAL A 83 -7.19 -2.83 17.85
N LEU A 84 -7.18 -4.07 18.34
CA LEU A 84 -7.72 -5.24 17.67
C LEU A 84 -8.86 -5.85 18.48
N ARG A 85 -9.84 -6.45 17.80
CA ARG A 85 -10.93 -7.22 18.41
C ARG A 85 -11.10 -8.56 17.70
N PHE A 86 -11.24 -9.61 18.49
CA PHE A 86 -11.44 -10.98 18.03
C PHE A 86 -12.71 -11.54 18.68
N GLU A 87 -13.61 -12.04 17.85
CA GLU A 87 -14.79 -12.75 18.35
C GLU A 87 -14.42 -14.22 18.61
N PRO A 88 -14.75 -14.78 19.79
CA PRO A 88 -14.46 -16.16 20.12
C PRO A 88 -15.17 -17.07 19.13
N LYS A 89 -14.52 -18.19 18.79
CA LYS A 89 -15.16 -19.24 18.01
C LYS A 89 -16.43 -19.68 18.75
N ALA A 90 -17.58 -19.61 18.09
CA ALA A 90 -18.82 -20.16 18.63
C ALA A 90 -18.53 -21.59 19.10
N MET A 91 -18.77 -21.88 20.38
CA MET A 91 -18.55 -23.23 20.90
C MET A 91 -19.50 -24.16 20.15
N THR A 92 -18.97 -24.95 19.22
CA THR A 92 -19.70 -26.09 18.68
C THR A 92 -19.92 -27.06 19.84
N THR A 93 -21.17 -27.39 20.10
CA THR A 93 -21.55 -28.28 21.20
C THR A 93 -20.81 -29.61 21.02
N PRO A 94 -20.21 -30.20 22.07
CA PRO A 94 -19.53 -31.48 21.95
C PRO A 94 -20.52 -32.55 21.43
N GLY A 95 -20.32 -33.02 20.20
CA GLY A 95 -21.20 -34.00 19.53
C GLY A 95 -22.11 -33.44 18.44
N GLY A 96 -22.18 -32.12 18.26
CA GLY A 96 -22.76 -31.52 17.06
C GLY A 96 -21.82 -31.75 15.88
N LYS A 97 -22.32 -32.34 14.78
CA LYS A 97 -21.65 -32.18 13.47
C LYS A 97 -21.37 -30.69 13.30
N GLU A 98 -20.22 -30.31 12.72
CA GLU A 98 -19.99 -28.92 12.29
C GLU A 98 -21.23 -28.49 11.52
N GLU A 99 -22.12 -27.72 12.16
CA GLU A 99 -23.22 -27.10 11.47
C GLU A 99 -22.52 -26.17 10.48
N THR A 100 -22.58 -26.55 9.20
CA THR A 100 -22.28 -25.64 8.11
C THR A 100 -22.93 -24.32 8.49
N PRO A 101 -22.15 -23.22 8.60
CA PRO A 101 -22.68 -21.96 9.11
C PRO A 101 -23.98 -21.66 8.38
N VAL A 102 -25.04 -21.40 9.15
CA VAL A 102 -26.38 -21.12 8.63
C VAL A 102 -26.24 -20.06 7.55
N GLY A 103 -26.42 -20.44 6.29
CA GLY A 103 -26.20 -19.56 5.13
C GLY A 103 -24.95 -19.84 4.26
N ALA A 104 -24.21 -20.93 4.46
CA ALA A 104 -23.24 -21.37 3.44
C ALA A 104 -24.01 -21.69 2.15
N PRO A 105 -23.76 -20.98 1.04
CA PRO A 105 -24.48 -21.23 -0.21
C PRO A 105 -24.24 -22.67 -0.65
N GLU A 106 -25.33 -23.41 -0.92
CA GLU A 106 -25.28 -24.82 -1.35
C GLU A 106 -24.51 -25.01 -2.67
N ASP A 107 -24.24 -23.93 -3.40
CA ASP A 107 -23.49 -23.91 -4.63
C ASP A 107 -22.32 -22.91 -4.59
N LEU A 108 -21.16 -23.39 -4.11
CA LEU A 108 -19.89 -22.65 -4.21
C LEU A 108 -19.46 -22.41 -5.67
N GLY A 109 -20.00 -23.16 -6.63
CA GLY A 109 -19.65 -23.08 -8.05
C GLY A 109 -20.20 -21.85 -8.77
N SER A 110 -21.27 -21.25 -8.26
CA SER A 110 -21.88 -20.03 -8.81
C SER A 110 -21.43 -18.73 -8.13
N MET A 111 -20.69 -18.81 -7.03
CA MET A 111 -20.16 -17.63 -6.36
C MET A 111 -19.13 -16.91 -7.23
N SER A 112 -19.17 -15.58 -7.21
CA SER A 112 -18.08 -14.80 -7.81
C SER A 112 -16.76 -15.11 -7.09
N LYS A 113 -15.62 -14.99 -7.79
CA LYS A 113 -14.29 -15.16 -7.15
C LYS A 113 -14.11 -14.20 -5.97
N LYS A 114 -14.72 -13.03 -6.03
CA LYS A 114 -14.73 -12.03 -4.95
C LYS A 114 -15.45 -12.54 -3.72
N ASP A 115 -16.66 -13.07 -3.88
CA ASP A 115 -17.46 -13.59 -2.77
C ASP A 115 -16.79 -14.83 -2.17
N LEU A 116 -16.22 -15.69 -3.00
CA LEU A 116 -15.46 -16.85 -2.55
C LEU A 116 -14.23 -16.43 -1.73
N ARG A 117 -13.46 -15.43 -2.20
CA ARG A 117 -12.33 -14.87 -1.44
C ARG A 117 -12.77 -14.25 -0.12
N LYS A 118 -13.90 -13.55 -0.10
CA LYS A 118 -14.47 -12.95 1.11
C LYS A 118 -14.86 -14.04 2.11
N LEU A 119 -15.59 -15.06 1.66
CA LEU A 119 -15.99 -16.22 2.47
C LEU A 119 -14.77 -16.96 3.03
N MET A 120 -13.75 -17.20 2.19
CA MET A 120 -12.51 -17.85 2.63
C MET A 120 -11.79 -17.01 3.68
N ARG A 121 -11.69 -15.68 3.49
CA ARG A 121 -11.12 -14.75 4.47
C ARG A 121 -11.87 -14.80 5.80
N GLU A 122 -13.19 -14.82 5.77
CA GLU A 122 -14.04 -14.94 6.96
C GLU A 122 -13.85 -16.27 7.69
N ARG A 123 -13.73 -17.39 6.95
CA ARG A 123 -13.48 -18.73 7.52
C ARG A 123 -12.09 -18.87 8.13
N THR A 124 -11.09 -18.19 7.59
CA THR A 124 -9.70 -18.23 8.10
C THR A 124 -9.40 -17.12 9.10
N ARG A 125 -10.43 -16.36 9.51
CA ARG A 125 -10.25 -15.22 10.41
C ARG A 125 -9.78 -15.72 11.78
N PRO A 126 -8.75 -15.11 12.37
CA PRO A 126 -8.28 -15.50 13.69
C PRO A 126 -9.31 -15.17 14.78
N HIS A 127 -9.47 -16.08 15.75
CA HIS A 127 -10.40 -15.94 16.88
C HIS A 127 -9.72 -15.45 18.17
N SER A 128 -8.41 -15.24 18.12
CA SER A 128 -7.63 -14.67 19.21
C SER A 128 -6.46 -13.87 18.67
N PHE A 129 -5.95 -12.96 19.50
CA PHE A 129 -4.72 -12.23 19.24
C PHE A 129 -3.55 -13.19 18.97
N GLN A 130 -3.49 -14.33 19.68
CA GLN A 130 -2.38 -15.27 19.51
C GLN A 130 -2.41 -15.96 18.14
N GLU A 131 -3.59 -16.27 17.60
CA GLU A 131 -3.75 -16.80 16.25
C GLU A 131 -3.41 -15.73 15.22
N TRP A 132 -3.96 -14.53 15.37
CA TRP A 132 -3.70 -13.38 14.49
C TRP A 132 -2.22 -13.04 14.43
N PHE A 133 -1.57 -12.94 15.58
CA PHE A 133 -0.15 -12.59 15.70
C PHE A 133 0.75 -13.61 15.00
N LYS A 134 0.40 -14.90 15.05
CA LYS A 134 1.15 -15.96 14.36
C LYS A 134 0.96 -15.94 12.84
N SER A 135 -0.23 -15.61 12.37
CA SER A 135 -0.54 -15.61 10.94
C SER A 135 -0.07 -14.34 10.22
N HIS A 136 -0.09 -13.18 10.89
CA HIS A 136 0.18 -11.88 10.26
C HIS A 136 1.62 -11.40 10.45
N ILE A 137 2.31 -11.85 11.49
CA ILE A 137 3.71 -11.45 11.74
C ILE A 137 4.59 -12.64 11.40
N TRP A 138 5.07 -12.68 10.16
CA TRP A 138 5.93 -13.78 9.69
C TRP A 138 7.22 -13.85 10.52
N GLY A 139 7.60 -15.06 10.93
CA GLY A 139 8.71 -15.24 11.86
C GLY A 139 8.38 -14.84 13.31
N ALA A 140 7.13 -14.44 13.63
CA ALA A 140 6.57 -14.48 14.98
C ALA A 140 6.32 -15.93 15.43
N GLY A 141 7.35 -16.75 15.29
CA GLY A 141 7.48 -17.94 16.10
C GLY A 141 7.74 -17.49 17.53
N ASP A 142 7.21 -18.29 18.45
CA ASP A 142 7.88 -18.57 19.71
C ASP A 142 9.41 -18.56 19.48
N LEU A 143 10.13 -17.62 20.12
CA LEU A 143 11.58 -17.46 19.98
C LEU A 143 12.31 -18.83 19.97
N PRO A 144 13.46 -18.99 19.29
CA PRO A 144 14.26 -20.20 19.39
C PRO A 144 14.39 -20.63 20.86
N LYS A 145 14.30 -21.93 21.19
CA LYS A 145 14.26 -22.45 22.58
C LYS A 145 15.32 -21.81 23.51
N ALA A 146 16.49 -21.42 22.98
CA ALA A 146 17.54 -20.70 23.69
C ALA A 146 17.17 -19.28 24.22
N GLN A 147 16.08 -18.69 23.74
CA GLN A 147 15.56 -17.38 24.14
C GLN A 147 14.16 -17.43 24.80
N LYS A 148 13.43 -18.55 24.73
CA LYS A 148 12.10 -18.72 25.34
C LYS A 148 12.05 -18.48 26.85
N GLY A 149 13.17 -18.66 27.55
CA GLY A 149 13.24 -18.53 29.01
C GLY A 149 13.37 -17.11 29.59
N LYS A 150 13.38 -16.02 28.77
CA LYS A 150 13.89 -14.70 29.25
C LYS A 150 12.96 -13.48 29.12
N PHE A 151 11.73 -13.60 28.63
CA PHE A 151 10.89 -12.41 28.34
C PHE A 151 9.42 -12.42 28.82
N LYS A 152 9.04 -13.25 29.81
CA LYS A 152 7.75 -13.07 30.49
C LYS A 152 7.88 -11.99 31.58
N MET A 153 7.31 -10.81 31.35
CA MET A 153 7.04 -9.84 32.41
C MET A 153 5.58 -9.96 32.86
N ASN A 154 5.35 -10.47 34.07
CA ASN A 154 4.08 -10.31 34.79
C ASN A 154 4.16 -9.06 35.69
N LYS A 155 4.21 -7.86 35.09
CA LYS A 155 3.89 -6.64 35.83
C LYS A 155 2.74 -5.89 35.15
N GLY A 156 1.53 -6.35 35.46
CA GLY A 156 0.27 -5.73 35.09
C GLY A 156 -0.11 -5.94 33.62
N LYS A 157 -0.77 -7.07 33.31
CA LYS A 157 -1.57 -7.38 32.11
C LYS A 157 -0.96 -7.15 30.70
N ALA A 158 0.27 -6.66 30.56
CA ALA A 158 0.93 -6.45 29.26
C ALA A 158 2.04 -7.49 28.97
N LYS A 159 2.14 -7.93 27.71
CA LYS A 159 3.15 -8.85 27.17
C LYS A 159 4.08 -8.12 26.21
N LEU A 160 5.31 -8.61 26.07
CA LEU A 160 6.31 -8.08 25.14
C LEU A 160 6.77 -9.20 24.21
N TYR A 161 6.78 -8.94 22.92
CA TYR A 161 7.26 -9.84 21.88
C TYR A 161 8.38 -9.18 21.08
N ALA A 162 9.37 -9.96 20.66
CA ALA A 162 10.33 -9.50 19.66
C ALA A 162 9.76 -9.79 18.27
N VAL A 163 9.86 -8.83 17.37
CA VAL A 163 9.39 -8.94 16.00
C VAL A 163 10.61 -8.73 15.09
N PRO A 164 11.24 -9.82 14.61
CA PRO A 164 12.48 -9.73 13.84
C PRO A 164 12.32 -8.89 12.58
N GLU A 165 11.20 -9.07 11.89
CA GLU A 165 10.87 -8.41 10.63
C GLU A 165 9.34 -8.24 10.51
N LEU A 166 8.91 -7.13 9.91
CA LEU A 166 7.53 -6.86 9.53
C LEU A 166 7.56 -5.97 8.28
N GLY A 167 7.20 -6.54 7.13
CA GLY A 167 7.38 -5.86 5.83
C GLY A 167 8.85 -5.49 5.61
N SER A 168 9.14 -4.21 5.39
CA SER A 168 10.50 -3.68 5.24
C SER A 168 11.20 -3.33 6.56
N PHE A 169 10.49 -3.42 7.69
CA PHE A 169 11.01 -3.01 9.00
C PHE A 169 11.66 -4.17 9.74
N LYS A 170 12.85 -3.93 10.32
CA LYS A 170 13.62 -4.94 11.06
C LYS A 170 13.84 -4.53 12.50
N GLY A 171 13.91 -5.54 13.38
CA GLY A 171 14.27 -5.35 14.79
C GLY A 171 13.22 -4.54 15.55
N LEU A 172 11.98 -4.98 15.51
CA LEU A 172 10.85 -4.39 16.21
C LEU A 172 10.55 -5.13 17.53
N ALA A 173 9.72 -4.51 18.34
CA ALA A 173 9.12 -5.06 19.54
C ALA A 173 7.61 -4.78 19.54
N ALA A 174 6.80 -5.80 19.86
CA ALA A 174 5.38 -5.64 20.08
C ALA A 174 5.08 -5.62 21.59
N ILE A 175 4.49 -4.54 22.12
CA ILE A 175 4.01 -4.46 23.51
C ILE A 175 2.49 -4.54 23.49
N VAL A 176 1.92 -5.56 24.09
CA VAL A 176 0.51 -5.92 23.93
C VAL A 176 -0.20 -5.98 25.26
N GLY A 177 -1.29 -5.25 25.43
CA GLY A 177 -2.26 -5.46 26.51
C GLY A 177 -3.45 -6.27 25.98
N ILE A 178 -3.80 -7.37 26.63
CA ILE A 178 -4.97 -8.17 26.28
C ILE A 178 -6.07 -7.90 27.30
N HIS A 179 -7.30 -7.70 26.81
CA HIS A 179 -8.50 -7.50 27.60
C HIS A 179 -9.60 -8.44 27.08
N ASN A 180 -10.45 -8.92 27.97
CA ASN A 180 -11.57 -9.79 27.60
C ASN A 180 -12.79 -9.28 28.36
N ASP A 181 -13.88 -9.02 27.65
CA ASP A 181 -15.14 -8.49 28.19
C ASP A 181 -16.20 -9.58 28.36
N GLY A 182 -15.84 -10.84 28.14
CA GLY A 182 -16.75 -12.00 28.16
C GLY A 182 -17.36 -12.33 26.80
N THR A 183 -17.37 -11.39 25.86
CA THR A 183 -17.91 -11.57 24.50
C THR A 183 -16.83 -11.58 23.43
N SER A 184 -15.73 -10.85 23.63
CA SER A 184 -14.66 -10.68 22.66
C SER A 184 -13.29 -10.61 23.36
N GLU A 185 -12.24 -11.02 22.65
CA GLU A 185 -10.86 -10.72 23.04
C GLU A 185 -10.41 -9.43 22.36
N TRP A 186 -9.90 -8.50 23.15
CA TRP A 186 -9.36 -7.22 22.70
C TRP A 186 -7.84 -7.19 22.91
N ALA A 187 -7.12 -6.65 21.93
CA ALA A 187 -5.69 -6.42 22.04
C ALA A 187 -5.34 -4.97 21.73
N VAL A 188 -4.57 -4.34 22.60
CA VAL A 188 -3.94 -3.05 22.32
C VAL A 188 -2.45 -3.30 22.13
N MET A 189 -1.95 -3.09 20.92
CA MET A 189 -0.59 -3.44 20.53
C MET A 189 0.20 -2.21 20.10
N TYR A 190 1.39 -2.04 20.68
CA TYR A 190 2.39 -1.11 20.20
C TYR A 190 3.48 -1.83 19.41
N LEU A 191 3.72 -1.42 18.17
CA LEU A 191 4.88 -1.82 17.37
C LEU A 191 5.92 -0.69 17.42
N VAL A 192 7.08 -0.97 18.00
CA VAL A 192 8.15 0.03 18.17
C VAL A 192 9.52 -0.58 17.88
N PRO A 193 10.55 0.22 17.58
CA PRO A 193 11.89 -0.32 17.35
C PRO A 193 12.44 -0.95 18.63
N LEU A 194 12.97 -2.18 18.54
CA LEU A 194 13.45 -2.97 19.66
C LEU A 194 14.47 -2.20 20.51
N LYS A 195 15.35 -1.45 19.85
CA LYS A 195 16.38 -0.62 20.50
C LYS A 195 15.82 0.50 21.37
N GLN A 196 14.55 0.88 21.24
CA GLN A 196 13.93 1.97 22.00
C GLN A 196 13.41 1.48 23.36
N VAL A 197 13.07 0.21 23.45
CA VAL A 197 12.49 -0.42 24.65
C VAL A 197 13.43 -1.42 25.30
N MET A 198 14.45 -1.90 24.57
CA MET A 198 15.45 -2.85 25.05
C MET A 198 16.87 -2.30 24.92
N LYS A 199 17.76 -2.76 25.80
CA LYS A 199 19.21 -2.56 25.72
C LYS A 199 19.94 -3.88 25.97
N LYS A 200 21.08 -4.08 25.31
CA LYS A 200 21.94 -5.25 25.55
C LYS A 200 22.93 -4.91 26.68
N LYS A 201 22.97 -5.71 27.75
CA LYS A 201 23.94 -5.61 28.86
C LYS A 201 24.52 -7.00 29.13
N SER A 202 25.83 -7.15 28.97
CA SER A 202 26.56 -8.42 29.18
C SER A 202 25.97 -9.57 28.34
N GLY A 203 25.75 -9.33 27.04
CA GLY A 203 25.16 -10.32 26.14
C GLY A 203 23.65 -10.55 26.31
N ARG A 204 23.03 -10.03 27.37
CA ARG A 204 21.60 -10.22 27.68
C ARG A 204 20.80 -8.96 27.36
N TRP A 205 19.66 -9.13 26.69
CA TRP A 205 18.70 -8.04 26.51
C TRP A 205 17.97 -7.75 27.82
N ARG A 206 17.83 -6.46 28.14
CA ARG A 206 17.10 -5.96 29.31
C ARG A 206 16.20 -4.80 28.89
N LEU A 207 15.06 -4.67 29.55
CA LEU A 207 14.19 -3.50 29.36
C LEU A 207 14.93 -2.22 29.71
N LYS A 208 14.74 -1.20 28.88
CA LYS A 208 15.09 0.17 29.23
C LYS A 208 14.05 0.66 30.21
N ASN A 209 14.49 1.10 31.39
CA ASN A 209 13.65 1.93 32.25
C ASN A 209 13.58 3.33 31.62
N SER A 210 12.70 3.48 30.62
CA SER A 210 12.54 4.70 29.86
C SER A 210 11.18 5.33 30.14
N SER A 211 11.14 6.66 30.13
CA SER A 211 9.90 7.44 30.17
C SER A 211 8.91 7.00 29.09
N LEU A 212 9.43 6.62 27.92
CA LEU A 212 8.67 6.03 26.82
C LEU A 212 7.94 4.75 27.25
N LEU A 213 8.67 3.73 27.71
CA LEU A 213 8.07 2.44 28.08
C LEU A 213 7.01 2.64 29.18
N SER A 214 7.29 3.49 30.16
CA SER A 214 6.30 3.82 31.21
C SER A 214 5.03 4.45 30.64
N LYS A 215 5.13 5.31 29.61
CA LYS A 215 3.98 5.93 28.96
C LYS A 215 3.16 4.93 28.14
N LEU A 216 3.82 4.07 27.36
CA LEU A 216 3.15 3.01 26.60
C LEU A 216 2.40 2.05 27.53
N LEU A 217 3.03 1.62 28.64
CA LEU A 217 2.37 0.77 29.64
C LEU A 217 1.20 1.50 30.35
N LYS A 218 1.31 2.80 30.60
CA LYS A 218 0.21 3.61 31.15
C LYS A 218 -0.96 3.68 30.18
N SER A 219 -0.69 3.87 28.89
CA SER A 219 -1.70 3.80 27.83
C SER A 219 -2.40 2.45 27.83
N LEU A 220 -1.67 1.33 27.75
CA LEU A 220 -2.27 -0.02 27.76
C LEU A 220 -3.17 -0.25 28.99
N LYS A 221 -2.76 0.22 30.16
CA LYS A 221 -3.56 0.12 31.40
C LYS A 221 -4.81 0.99 31.40
N SER A 222 -4.88 2.01 30.55
CA SER A 222 -6.04 2.89 30.44
C SER A 222 -7.13 2.37 29.52
N PHE A 223 -6.87 1.32 28.74
CA PHE A 223 -7.86 0.72 27.85
C PHE A 223 -9.10 0.23 28.64
N ARG A 224 -10.28 0.58 28.17
CA ARG A 224 -11.57 0.11 28.70
C ARG A 224 -12.51 -0.19 27.54
N VAL A 225 -13.24 -1.29 27.63
CA VAL A 225 -14.43 -1.52 26.81
C VAL A 225 -15.58 -0.73 27.43
N THR A 226 -16.33 -0.04 26.60
CA THR A 226 -17.49 0.78 26.96
C THR A 226 -18.73 0.28 26.21
N GLU A 227 -19.90 0.74 26.61
CA GLU A 227 -21.10 0.47 25.83
C GLU A 227 -20.98 1.10 24.43
N LYS A 228 -21.39 0.34 23.40
CA LYS A 228 -21.47 0.85 22.04
C LYS A 228 -22.65 1.80 21.94
N GLU A 229 -22.41 3.04 21.52
CA GLU A 229 -23.52 3.89 21.08
C GLU A 229 -24.11 3.26 19.82
N ARG A 230 -25.43 3.02 19.83
CA ARG A 230 -26.14 2.64 18.61
C ARG A 230 -25.98 3.78 17.61
N VAL A 231 -25.06 3.62 16.67
CA VAL A 231 -25.01 4.47 15.50
C VAL A 231 -26.25 4.11 14.71
N ASN A 232 -27.24 5.01 14.72
CA ASN A 232 -28.44 4.87 13.91
C ASN A 232 -28.00 4.97 12.45
N THR A 233 -27.61 3.85 11.84
CA THR A 233 -27.39 3.78 10.39
C THR A 233 -28.76 3.60 9.76
N ASP A 234 -29.57 4.66 9.75
CA ASP A 234 -30.95 4.68 9.21
C ASP A 234 -31.03 4.39 7.69
N VAL A 235 -29.91 4.04 7.05
CA VAL A 235 -29.85 3.79 5.61
C VAL A 235 -29.44 2.35 5.37
N SER A 236 -30.41 1.55 4.94
CA SER A 236 -30.18 0.20 4.42
C SER A 236 -29.23 0.31 3.21
N PRO A 237 -28.08 -0.40 3.18
CA PRO A 237 -27.17 -0.40 2.04
C PRO A 237 -27.80 -0.83 0.71
N GLU A 238 -28.94 -1.52 0.78
CA GLU A 238 -29.65 -2.14 -0.34
C GLU A 238 -30.33 -1.10 -1.26
N ASP A 239 -30.68 0.09 -0.73
CA ASP A 239 -31.32 1.17 -1.49
C ASP A 239 -30.31 2.24 -1.98
N MET A 240 -29.03 2.09 -1.64
CA MET A 240 -28.00 3.05 -2.02
C MET A 240 -27.57 2.87 -3.48
N SER A 241 -27.31 3.98 -4.17
CA SER A 241 -26.58 3.90 -5.44
C SER A 241 -25.20 3.25 -5.23
N GLU A 242 -24.63 2.62 -6.26
CA GLU A 242 -23.29 2.02 -6.18
C GLU A 242 -22.22 3.00 -5.66
N MET A 243 -22.33 4.27 -6.05
CA MET A 243 -21.45 5.34 -5.57
C MET A 243 -21.66 5.62 -4.08
N ASP A 244 -22.90 5.79 -3.63
CA ASP A 244 -23.20 6.10 -2.23
C ASP A 244 -22.83 4.94 -1.32
N ARG A 245 -23.10 3.71 -1.75
CA ARG A 245 -22.65 2.48 -1.08
C ARG A 245 -21.13 2.45 -0.95
N LYS A 246 -20.40 2.71 -2.04
CA LYS A 246 -18.93 2.74 -2.00
C LYS A 246 -18.40 3.83 -1.08
N ILE A 247 -18.97 5.04 -1.13
CA ILE A 247 -18.60 6.14 -0.22
C ILE A 247 -18.85 5.73 1.23
N TRP A 248 -19.99 5.12 1.53
CA TRP A 248 -20.34 4.65 2.87
C TRP A 248 -19.38 3.56 3.37
N GLU A 249 -19.08 2.55 2.55
CA GLU A 249 -18.13 1.48 2.86
C GLU A 249 -16.75 2.04 3.21
N VAL A 250 -16.25 2.97 2.40
CA VAL A 250 -14.95 3.61 2.62
C VAL A 250 -14.97 4.47 3.88
N LYS A 251 -15.98 5.32 4.06
CA LYS A 251 -16.06 6.26 5.20
C LYS A 251 -16.08 5.56 6.56
N LYS A 252 -16.67 4.37 6.66
CA LYS A 252 -16.70 3.59 7.91
C LYS A 252 -15.33 3.30 8.51
N ARG A 253 -14.28 3.26 7.69
CA ARG A 253 -12.93 2.88 8.09
C ARG A 253 -11.98 4.07 8.19
N LEU A 254 -12.48 5.28 7.95
CA LEU A 254 -11.65 6.48 7.89
C LEU A 254 -11.57 7.18 9.24
N PRO A 255 -10.36 7.56 9.69
CA PRO A 255 -10.17 8.44 10.82
C PRO A 255 -10.86 9.79 10.62
N LYS A 256 -11.15 10.47 11.73
CA LYS A 256 -11.71 11.83 11.69
C LYS A 256 -10.79 12.76 10.90
N GLY A 257 -11.37 13.53 9.97
CA GLY A 257 -10.65 14.51 9.14
C GLY A 257 -10.28 14.03 7.74
N TRP A 258 -10.31 12.72 7.50
CA TRP A 258 -10.22 12.17 6.15
C TRP A 258 -11.48 12.51 5.34
N LYS A 259 -11.29 12.68 4.04
CA LYS A 259 -12.36 13.05 3.10
C LYS A 259 -12.46 12.01 2.01
N VAL A 260 -13.70 11.81 1.55
CA VAL A 260 -14.05 11.00 0.39
C VAL A 260 -14.80 11.91 -0.57
N ILE A 261 -14.30 12.05 -1.79
CA ILE A 261 -14.95 12.85 -2.83
C ILE A 261 -15.17 11.99 -4.09
N PRO A 262 -16.37 11.97 -4.67
CA PRO A 262 -16.60 11.29 -5.94
C PRO A 262 -16.01 12.11 -7.10
N THR A 263 -15.61 11.44 -8.18
CA THR A 263 -15.33 12.13 -9.46
C THR A 263 -16.64 12.52 -10.16
N PRO A 264 -16.64 13.54 -11.03
CA PRO A 264 -17.83 13.95 -11.79
C PRO A 264 -18.46 12.81 -12.60
N SER A 265 -17.64 11.94 -13.18
CA SER A 265 -18.09 10.75 -13.92
C SER A 265 -18.72 9.66 -13.06
N LYS A 266 -18.61 9.76 -11.73
CA LYS A 266 -18.97 8.74 -10.76
C LYS A 266 -18.28 7.38 -10.96
N ARG A 267 -17.13 7.35 -11.65
CA ARG A 267 -16.32 6.12 -11.83
C ARG A 267 -15.34 5.88 -10.68
N TYR A 268 -14.99 6.93 -9.94
CA TYR A 268 -14.03 6.83 -8.84
C TYR A 268 -14.50 7.56 -7.58
N VAL A 269 -14.03 7.06 -6.43
CA VAL A 269 -13.99 7.80 -5.16
C VAL A 269 -12.53 8.10 -4.81
N ILE A 270 -12.26 9.36 -4.50
CA ILE A 270 -10.93 9.80 -4.06
C ILE A 270 -10.92 9.94 -2.55
N VAL A 271 -10.01 9.23 -1.92
CA VAL A 271 -9.81 9.20 -0.47
C VAL A 271 -8.54 9.95 -0.13
N HIS A 272 -8.63 10.95 0.74
CA HIS A 272 -7.45 11.75 1.09
C HIS A 272 -7.59 12.40 2.46
N HIS A 273 -6.44 12.76 3.05
CA HIS A 273 -6.37 13.61 4.23
C HIS A 273 -5.74 14.94 3.83
N ILE A 274 -6.55 16.00 3.76
CA ILE A 274 -6.06 17.36 3.52
C ILE A 274 -6.28 18.16 4.80
N SER A 275 -5.19 18.52 5.47
CA SER A 275 -5.26 19.56 6.50
C SER A 275 -5.55 20.91 5.84
N GLN A 276 -6.35 21.76 6.51
CA GLN A 276 -6.94 22.98 5.93
C GLN A 276 -5.93 24.01 5.38
N ASN A 277 -4.62 23.84 5.63
CA ASN A 277 -3.56 24.77 5.24
C ASN A 277 -2.67 24.29 4.08
N LYS A 278 -3.00 23.18 3.40
CA LYS A 278 -2.14 22.57 2.36
C LYS A 278 -2.68 22.78 0.93
N THR A 279 -2.64 24.01 0.44
CA THR A 279 -3.09 24.40 -0.91
C THR A 279 -2.47 23.54 -2.03
N SER A 280 -1.21 23.13 -1.90
CA SER A 280 -0.51 22.31 -2.89
C SER A 280 -1.12 20.90 -3.05
N LEU A 281 -1.56 20.28 -1.96
CA LEU A 281 -2.22 18.96 -1.95
C LEU A 281 -3.65 19.06 -2.47
N ILE A 282 -4.38 20.13 -2.14
CA ILE A 282 -5.71 20.41 -2.72
C ILE A 282 -5.63 20.49 -4.25
N VAL A 283 -4.68 21.26 -4.77
CA VAL A 283 -4.46 21.37 -6.22
C VAL A 283 -4.06 20.03 -6.83
N PHE A 284 -3.28 19.22 -6.10
CA PHE A 284 -2.89 17.89 -6.56
C PHE A 284 -4.08 16.94 -6.67
N VAL A 285 -4.90 16.84 -5.63
CA VAL A 285 -6.13 16.01 -5.60
C VAL A 285 -7.12 16.45 -6.69
N LYS A 286 -7.35 17.76 -6.86
CA LYS A 286 -8.20 18.28 -7.95
C LYS A 286 -7.72 17.84 -9.33
N LYS A 287 -6.40 17.78 -9.55
CA LYS A 287 -5.82 17.28 -10.81
C LYS A 287 -5.99 15.78 -10.95
N ILE A 288 -5.83 14.99 -9.89
CA ILE A 288 -6.07 13.54 -9.91
C ILE A 288 -7.50 13.25 -10.37
N VAL A 289 -8.49 13.92 -9.77
CA VAL A 289 -9.91 13.81 -10.16
C VAL A 289 -10.09 13.98 -11.67
N ALA A 290 -9.57 15.07 -12.23
CA ALA A 290 -9.70 15.34 -13.67
C ALA A 290 -8.89 14.36 -14.54
N TYR A 291 -7.69 13.98 -14.10
CA TYR A 291 -6.78 13.15 -14.90
C TYR A 291 -7.21 11.70 -14.96
N LEU A 292 -7.80 11.16 -13.88
CA LEU A 292 -8.35 9.81 -13.86
C LEU A 292 -9.47 9.62 -14.87
N ASP A 293 -10.36 10.60 -14.99
CA ASP A 293 -11.45 10.53 -15.97
C ASP A 293 -10.93 10.53 -17.40
N HIS A 294 -9.99 11.43 -17.73
CA HIS A 294 -9.39 11.46 -19.06
C HIS A 294 -8.55 10.21 -19.37
N ALA A 295 -7.82 9.67 -18.39
CA ALA A 295 -7.06 8.44 -18.56
C ALA A 295 -8.02 7.27 -18.80
N ARG A 296 -9.11 7.20 -18.04
CA ARG A 296 -10.17 6.18 -18.19
C ARG A 296 -10.77 6.17 -19.59
N ASP A 297 -11.12 7.35 -20.13
CA ASP A 297 -11.66 7.46 -21.48
C ASP A 297 -10.69 6.92 -22.53
N LYS A 298 -9.38 7.14 -22.34
CA LYS A 298 -8.35 6.57 -23.23
C LYS A 298 -8.21 5.06 -23.08
N TYR A 299 -8.31 4.54 -21.87
CA TYR A 299 -8.27 3.10 -21.64
C TYR A 299 -9.46 2.42 -22.32
N GLU A 300 -10.67 2.97 -22.20
CA GLU A 300 -11.88 2.40 -22.81
C GLU A 300 -11.85 2.34 -24.34
N VAL A 301 -11.19 3.30 -24.98
CA VAL A 301 -10.98 3.26 -26.44
C VAL A 301 -10.02 2.13 -26.84
N LEU A 302 -8.97 1.89 -26.05
CA LEU A 302 -7.93 0.91 -26.38
C LEU A 302 -8.27 -0.51 -25.90
N PHE A 303 -9.09 -0.64 -24.87
CA PHE A 303 -9.41 -1.90 -24.21
C PHE A 303 -10.91 -1.99 -23.91
N PRO A 304 -11.78 -1.90 -24.92
CA PRO A 304 -13.22 -1.85 -24.71
C PRO A 304 -13.68 -3.04 -23.85
N PRO A 305 -14.32 -2.81 -22.69
CA PRO A 305 -14.73 -3.88 -21.82
C PRO A 305 -15.92 -4.62 -22.44
N ARG A 306 -15.94 -5.96 -22.34
CA ARG A 306 -17.05 -6.77 -22.92
C ARG A 306 -18.40 -6.47 -22.27
N LYS A 307 -18.39 -6.05 -21.01
CA LYS A 307 -19.57 -5.63 -20.25
C LYS A 307 -19.31 -4.27 -19.64
N PRO A 308 -20.35 -3.43 -19.42
CA PRO A 308 -20.20 -2.18 -18.71
C PRO A 308 -19.53 -2.41 -17.34
N ILE A 309 -18.52 -1.59 -17.03
CA ILE A 309 -17.86 -1.62 -15.73
C ILE A 309 -18.71 -0.79 -14.77
N THR A 310 -19.40 -1.47 -13.86
CA THR A 310 -20.23 -0.84 -12.82
C THR A 310 -19.47 -0.56 -11.53
N ALA A 311 -18.28 -1.14 -11.38
CA ALA A 311 -17.44 -0.97 -10.20
C ALA A 311 -17.01 0.48 -10.01
N VAL A 312 -17.25 1.03 -8.81
CA VAL A 312 -16.72 2.32 -8.39
C VAL A 312 -15.33 2.12 -7.80
N SER A 313 -14.33 2.65 -8.49
CA SER A 313 -12.92 2.47 -8.17
C SER A 313 -12.45 3.37 -7.03
N VAL A 314 -11.70 2.82 -6.07
CA VAL A 314 -11.15 3.60 -4.94
C VAL A 314 -9.73 4.05 -5.28
N VAL A 315 -9.46 5.35 -5.07
CA VAL A 315 -8.13 5.94 -5.24
C VAL A 315 -7.76 6.70 -3.97
N ARG A 316 -6.79 6.19 -3.23
CA ARG A 316 -6.22 6.83 -2.06
C ARG A 316 -5.03 7.70 -2.43
N VAL A 317 -5.06 8.93 -1.95
CA VAL A 317 -4.02 9.93 -2.16
C VAL A 317 -3.43 10.32 -0.83
N CYS A 318 -2.26 9.75 -0.55
CA CYS A 318 -1.42 10.12 0.57
C CYS A 318 -0.74 11.48 0.28
N GLU A 319 -0.56 12.26 1.33
CA GLU A 319 0.07 13.56 1.30
C GLU A 319 1.51 13.46 0.79
N ASP A 320 2.25 12.47 1.27
CA ASP A 320 3.63 12.21 0.89
C ASP A 320 3.98 10.74 1.14
N ARG A 321 5.25 10.40 0.87
CA ARG A 321 5.76 9.05 0.96
C ARG A 321 5.69 8.47 2.37
N GLU A 322 5.74 9.32 3.40
CA GLU A 322 5.63 8.85 4.77
C GLU A 322 4.22 8.32 5.03
N GLU A 323 3.19 9.12 4.75
CA GLU A 323 1.80 8.67 4.91
C GLU A 323 1.52 7.43 4.04
N TYR A 324 2.12 7.35 2.85
CA TYR A 324 2.02 6.17 1.99
C TYR A 324 2.59 4.89 2.63
N HIS A 325 3.80 4.94 3.17
CA HIS A 325 4.40 3.76 3.81
C HIS A 325 3.75 3.45 5.17
N GLN A 326 3.30 4.46 5.92
CA GLN A 326 2.51 4.26 7.14
C GLN A 326 1.17 3.58 6.84
N TYR A 327 0.55 3.91 5.71
CA TYR A 327 -0.66 3.23 5.26
C TYR A 327 -0.40 1.76 4.87
N GLY A 328 0.84 1.41 4.53
CA GLY A 328 1.26 0.06 4.14
C GLY A 328 1.77 -0.04 2.70
N GLY A 329 2.11 1.08 2.07
CA GLY A 329 2.75 1.12 0.76
C GLY A 329 4.06 0.32 0.73
N PRO A 330 4.26 -0.59 -0.25
CA PRO A 330 5.47 -1.41 -0.34
C PRO A 330 6.77 -0.59 -0.39
N GLY A 331 7.85 -1.18 0.11
CA GLY A 331 9.17 -0.56 0.06
C GLY A 331 9.65 -0.42 -1.39
N GLY A 332 10.06 0.79 -1.80
CA GLY A 332 10.63 1.04 -3.12
C GLY A 332 9.61 1.31 -4.24
N SER A 333 8.30 1.31 -3.94
CA SER A 333 7.25 1.71 -4.88
C SER A 333 6.83 3.17 -4.68
N ALA A 334 6.32 3.78 -5.76
CA ALA A 334 5.75 5.13 -5.74
C ALA A 334 4.20 5.13 -5.60
N GLY A 335 3.60 3.95 -5.70
CA GLY A 335 2.17 3.67 -5.70
C GLY A 335 1.94 2.17 -5.83
N TYR A 336 0.70 1.71 -5.61
CA TYR A 336 0.30 0.33 -5.90
C TYR A 336 -1.20 0.24 -6.19
N TRP A 337 -1.57 -0.71 -7.04
CA TRP A 337 -2.93 -1.26 -7.15
C TRP A 337 -3.02 -2.60 -6.44
N ASN A 338 -3.98 -2.76 -5.53
CA ASN A 338 -4.30 -4.06 -4.92
C ASN A 338 -5.67 -4.55 -5.38
N SER A 339 -5.69 -5.56 -6.27
CA SER A 339 -6.93 -6.19 -6.73
C SER A 339 -7.75 -6.88 -5.62
N ALA A 340 -7.12 -7.32 -4.52
CA ALA A 340 -7.81 -8.00 -3.43
C ALA A 340 -8.64 -7.03 -2.57
N ASP A 341 -8.21 -5.77 -2.55
CA ASP A 341 -8.80 -4.67 -1.78
C ASP A 341 -9.53 -3.66 -2.66
N GLU A 342 -9.40 -3.82 -3.98
CA GLU A 342 -9.95 -2.93 -5.00
C GLU A 342 -9.55 -1.45 -4.79
N GLU A 343 -8.34 -1.23 -4.26
CA GLU A 343 -7.82 0.11 -3.97
C GLU A 343 -6.50 0.39 -4.67
N LEU A 344 -6.44 1.57 -5.29
CA LEU A 344 -5.23 2.18 -5.81
C LEU A 344 -4.71 3.18 -4.78
N VAL A 345 -3.43 3.09 -4.40
CA VAL A 345 -2.80 4.03 -3.46
C VAL A 345 -1.60 4.72 -4.10
N ILE A 346 -1.54 6.04 -4.02
CA ILE A 346 -0.40 6.87 -4.44
C ILE A 346 -0.10 7.97 -3.42
N TYR A 347 1.04 8.64 -3.57
CA TYR A 347 1.35 9.86 -2.83
C TYR A 347 1.79 11.02 -3.73
N ASN A 348 1.75 12.22 -3.16
CA ASN A 348 2.30 13.41 -3.79
C ASN A 348 3.83 13.51 -3.58
N ALA A 349 4.59 13.04 -4.58
CA ALA A 349 6.05 13.02 -4.64
C ALA A 349 6.69 14.38 -4.92
N SER A 350 5.96 15.49 -4.69
CA SER A 350 6.47 16.85 -4.89
C SER A 350 7.77 17.16 -4.14
N LYS A 351 8.09 16.43 -3.06
CA LYS A 351 9.31 16.56 -2.27
C LYS A 351 10.50 15.71 -2.77
N GLU A 352 10.31 14.79 -3.74
CA GLU A 352 11.25 13.68 -4.01
C GLU A 352 11.72 13.52 -5.48
N GLY A 353 11.37 14.45 -6.37
CA GLY A 353 11.62 14.30 -7.81
C GLY A 353 10.60 15.06 -8.66
N GLY A 354 9.46 15.38 -8.04
CA GLY A 354 8.46 16.32 -8.54
C GLY A 354 7.13 15.65 -8.88
N LYS A 355 6.10 16.47 -9.08
CA LYS A 355 4.72 16.00 -9.34
C LYS A 355 4.55 15.13 -10.58
N LYS A 356 5.51 15.17 -11.52
CA LYS A 356 5.47 14.34 -12.73
C LYS A 356 5.55 12.87 -12.40
N ASP A 357 6.37 12.50 -11.41
CA ASP A 357 6.54 11.11 -11.01
C ASP A 357 5.25 10.56 -10.41
N SER A 358 4.54 11.34 -9.58
CA SER A 358 3.22 10.94 -9.08
C SER A 358 2.18 10.74 -10.17
N TYR A 359 2.18 11.55 -11.24
CA TYR A 359 1.21 11.37 -12.32
C TYR A 359 1.57 10.17 -13.21
N SER A 360 2.86 9.94 -13.48
CA SER A 360 3.31 8.73 -14.15
C SER A 360 2.87 7.48 -13.38
N THR A 361 3.08 7.45 -12.06
CA THR A 361 2.59 6.38 -11.20
C THR A 361 1.06 6.28 -11.21
N LEU A 362 0.33 7.40 -11.12
CA LEU A 362 -1.14 7.39 -11.20
C LEU A 362 -1.62 6.69 -12.47
N PHE A 363 -1.08 7.04 -13.64
CA PHE A 363 -1.51 6.44 -14.90
C PHE A 363 -1.09 4.97 -15.04
N HIS A 364 0.02 4.58 -14.43
CA HIS A 364 0.45 3.18 -14.34
C HIS A 364 -0.54 2.36 -13.51
N GLU A 365 -0.77 2.76 -12.26
CA GLU A 365 -1.64 2.01 -11.34
C GLU A 365 -3.13 2.08 -11.75
N ALA A 366 -3.58 3.22 -12.30
CA ALA A 366 -4.95 3.37 -12.78
C ALA A 366 -5.23 2.47 -13.99
N PHE A 367 -4.21 2.17 -14.80
CA PHE A 367 -4.33 1.17 -15.85
C PHE A 367 -4.53 -0.23 -15.27
N HIS A 368 -3.79 -0.62 -14.23
CA HIS A 368 -4.00 -1.92 -13.57
C HIS A 368 -5.40 -2.06 -12.97
N GLN A 369 -5.89 -1.01 -12.32
CA GLN A 369 -7.26 -0.94 -11.81
C GLN A 369 -8.28 -1.07 -12.94
N TYR A 370 -8.07 -0.34 -14.04
CA TYR A 370 -8.92 -0.38 -15.22
C TYR A 370 -8.99 -1.79 -15.83
N ILE A 371 -7.82 -2.34 -16.19
CA ILE A 371 -7.73 -3.53 -17.02
C ILE A 371 -8.25 -4.74 -16.27
N TYR A 372 -8.06 -4.78 -14.95
CA TYR A 372 -8.63 -5.81 -14.07
C TYR A 372 -10.13 -5.97 -14.28
N TYR A 373 -10.90 -4.87 -14.27
CA TYR A 373 -12.33 -4.93 -14.53
C TYR A 373 -12.65 -5.20 -16.01
N ALA A 374 -11.86 -4.66 -16.94
CA ALA A 374 -12.11 -4.80 -18.38
C ALA A 374 -11.99 -6.24 -18.88
N VAL A 375 -11.09 -7.03 -18.28
CA VAL A 375 -10.84 -8.43 -18.65
C VAL A 375 -11.53 -9.46 -17.74
N GLY A 376 -12.43 -9.03 -16.86
CA GLY A 376 -13.22 -9.93 -16.02
C GLY A 376 -12.51 -10.37 -14.73
N GLU A 377 -11.92 -9.42 -14.01
CA GLU A 377 -11.33 -9.59 -12.67
C GLU A 377 -10.15 -10.58 -12.64
N ILE A 378 -9.35 -10.56 -13.70
CA ILE A 378 -8.08 -11.29 -13.80
C ILE A 378 -6.94 -10.34 -14.18
N SER A 379 -5.73 -10.66 -13.76
CA SER A 379 -4.54 -9.91 -14.18
C SER A 379 -3.98 -10.51 -15.48
N PRO A 380 -3.73 -9.71 -16.54
CA PRO A 380 -3.03 -10.17 -17.73
C PRO A 380 -1.59 -10.64 -17.41
N HIS A 381 -0.90 -11.27 -18.37
CA HIS A 381 0.52 -11.54 -18.27
C HIS A 381 1.34 -10.28 -17.99
N SER A 382 2.42 -10.40 -17.20
CA SER A 382 3.20 -9.27 -16.72
C SER A 382 3.80 -8.41 -17.85
N TRP A 383 4.24 -9.00 -18.97
CA TRP A 383 4.73 -8.22 -20.12
C TRP A 383 3.67 -7.26 -20.67
N TYR A 384 2.40 -7.68 -20.66
CA TYR A 384 1.26 -6.91 -21.14
C TYR A 384 0.78 -5.93 -20.08
N ASN A 385 0.55 -6.42 -18.86
CA ASN A 385 0.01 -5.63 -17.76
C ASN A 385 0.98 -4.52 -17.33
N GLU A 386 2.21 -4.87 -16.95
CA GLU A 386 3.24 -3.90 -16.54
C GLU A 386 3.73 -3.06 -17.73
N GLY A 387 3.82 -3.67 -18.91
CA GLY A 387 4.22 -2.97 -20.13
C GLY A 387 3.27 -1.85 -20.50
N PHE A 388 1.95 -2.10 -20.44
CA PHE A 388 0.96 -1.04 -20.63
C PHE A 388 0.89 -0.06 -19.46
N GLY A 389 1.06 -0.53 -18.22
CA GLY A 389 1.20 0.36 -17.06
C GLY A 389 2.29 1.41 -17.30
N ASP A 390 3.49 0.99 -17.70
CA ASP A 390 4.59 1.89 -18.03
C ASP A 390 4.38 2.67 -19.34
N TYR A 391 3.64 2.12 -20.31
CA TYR A 391 3.26 2.85 -21.52
C TYR A 391 2.39 4.06 -21.16
N PHE A 392 1.38 3.87 -20.31
CA PHE A 392 0.53 4.95 -19.83
C PHE A 392 1.20 5.84 -18.79
N ALA A 393 2.23 5.36 -18.08
CA ALA A 393 3.08 6.23 -17.26
C ALA A 393 3.75 7.34 -18.07
N GLY A 394 3.93 7.15 -19.39
CA GLY A 394 4.40 8.15 -20.35
C GLY A 394 3.32 9.18 -20.79
N MET A 395 2.10 9.10 -20.27
CA MET A 395 1.00 9.99 -20.64
C MET A 395 1.25 11.42 -20.14
N ASN A 396 1.14 12.39 -21.04
CA ASN A 396 1.39 13.79 -20.75
C ASN A 396 0.08 14.61 -20.69
N PRO A 397 -0.46 14.90 -19.49
CA PRO A 397 -1.74 15.60 -19.35
C PRO A 397 -1.70 17.03 -19.90
N LYS A 398 -0.52 17.64 -20.03
CA LYS A 398 -0.37 18.99 -20.63
C LYS A 398 -0.45 18.97 -22.17
N LYS A 399 -0.28 17.81 -22.80
CA LYS A 399 -0.35 17.63 -24.25
C LYS A 399 -1.56 16.78 -24.64
N ARG A 400 -2.74 17.11 -24.08
CA ARG A 400 -3.99 16.36 -24.31
C ARG A 400 -3.81 14.85 -24.07
N PHE A 401 -3.08 14.51 -23.01
CA PHE A 401 -2.77 13.14 -22.61
C PHE A 401 -2.08 12.32 -23.71
N LYS A 402 -1.27 12.97 -24.57
CA LYS A 402 -0.42 12.26 -25.54
C LYS A 402 0.51 11.31 -24.80
N ILE A 403 0.66 10.09 -25.30
CA ILE A 403 1.59 9.10 -24.77
C ILE A 403 2.97 9.36 -25.37
N GLU A 404 3.94 9.63 -24.51
CA GLU A 404 5.35 9.87 -24.86
C GLU A 404 6.20 8.69 -24.34
N THR A 405 7.49 8.66 -24.68
CA THR A 405 8.39 7.64 -24.12
C THR A 405 8.54 7.79 -22.61
N PHE A 406 8.63 6.68 -21.90
CA PHE A 406 8.81 6.71 -20.45
C PHE A 406 10.29 6.72 -20.07
N LYS A 407 10.76 7.89 -19.60
CA LYS A 407 12.19 8.13 -19.35
C LYS A 407 12.83 7.12 -18.38
N TRP A 408 12.06 6.60 -17.42
CA TRP A 408 12.55 5.61 -16.45
C TRP A 408 12.99 4.29 -17.10
N ARG A 409 12.44 3.96 -18.28
CA ARG A 409 12.71 2.68 -18.96
C ARG A 409 13.68 2.79 -20.13
N THR A 410 13.64 3.91 -20.86
CA THR A 410 14.44 4.11 -22.08
C THR A 410 15.94 3.86 -21.92
N GLY A 411 16.56 4.29 -20.82
CA GLY A 411 17.98 4.06 -20.55
C GLY A 411 18.26 2.61 -20.16
N VAL A 412 17.41 2.06 -19.29
CA VAL A 412 17.55 0.68 -18.77
C VAL A 412 17.50 -0.35 -19.91
N VAL A 413 16.48 -0.27 -20.78
CA VAL A 413 16.33 -1.25 -21.86
C VAL A 413 17.42 -1.13 -22.91
N ARG A 414 17.87 0.09 -23.25
CA ARG A 414 19.00 0.30 -24.17
C ARG A 414 20.28 -0.32 -23.63
N ASN A 415 20.56 -0.12 -22.34
CA ASN A 415 21.73 -0.70 -21.69
C ASN A 415 21.64 -2.23 -21.62
N ALA A 416 20.45 -2.78 -21.35
CA ALA A 416 20.23 -4.23 -21.33
C ALA A 416 20.49 -4.86 -22.70
N VAL A 417 19.96 -4.28 -23.79
CA VAL A 417 20.19 -4.75 -25.17
C VAL A 417 21.66 -4.62 -25.56
N ALA A 418 22.28 -3.46 -25.31
CA ALA A 418 23.70 -3.25 -25.64
C ALA A 418 24.63 -4.22 -24.90
N ALA A 419 24.30 -4.56 -23.66
CA ALA A 419 25.06 -5.51 -22.85
C ALA A 419 24.67 -6.98 -23.08
N LYS A 420 23.72 -7.29 -23.98
CA LYS A 420 23.13 -8.63 -24.18
C LYS A 420 22.63 -9.27 -22.88
N LYS A 421 22.05 -8.44 -22.00
CA LYS A 421 21.44 -8.83 -20.72
C LYS A 421 19.91 -8.79 -20.76
N ASN A 422 19.32 -8.53 -21.92
CA ASN A 422 17.88 -8.61 -22.13
C ASN A 422 17.41 -10.07 -22.22
N VAL A 423 16.19 -10.32 -21.79
CA VAL A 423 15.47 -11.59 -21.97
C VAL A 423 15.02 -11.70 -23.42
N PRO A 424 15.19 -12.83 -24.12
CA PRO A 424 14.61 -13.04 -25.45
C PRO A 424 13.08 -12.89 -25.43
N LEU A 425 12.48 -12.26 -26.45
CA LEU A 425 11.03 -12.02 -26.44
C LEU A 425 10.19 -13.29 -26.31
N LYS A 426 10.61 -14.41 -26.93
CA LYS A 426 9.95 -15.72 -26.81
C LYS A 426 9.84 -16.23 -25.37
N ASP A 427 10.76 -15.83 -24.49
CA ASP A 427 10.72 -16.21 -23.08
C ASP A 427 9.91 -15.17 -22.28
N LEU A 428 10.16 -13.88 -22.53
CA LEU A 428 9.52 -12.77 -21.80
C LEU A 428 7.98 -12.84 -21.84
N ILE A 429 7.40 -13.21 -22.99
CA ILE A 429 5.94 -13.25 -23.17
C ILE A 429 5.25 -14.37 -22.39
N HIS A 430 6.01 -15.40 -21.98
CA HIS A 430 5.53 -16.54 -21.18
C HIS A 430 5.99 -16.49 -19.72
N TYR A 431 6.69 -15.43 -19.30
CA TYR A 431 7.11 -15.31 -17.90
C TYR A 431 5.91 -15.27 -16.96
N THR A 432 5.94 -16.15 -15.96
CA THR A 432 5.14 -16.00 -14.75
C THR A 432 5.49 -14.69 -14.05
N GLN A 433 4.59 -14.19 -13.19
CA GLN A 433 4.86 -12.98 -12.41
C GLN A 433 6.14 -13.10 -11.57
N ALA A 434 6.38 -14.26 -10.97
CA ALA A 434 7.58 -14.52 -10.18
C ALA A 434 8.86 -14.42 -11.02
N GLN A 435 8.87 -14.99 -12.24
CA GLN A 435 10.01 -14.87 -13.16
C GLN A 435 10.21 -13.41 -13.59
N TYR A 436 9.13 -12.71 -13.95
CA TYR A 436 9.19 -11.29 -14.35
C TYR A 436 9.73 -10.39 -13.23
N TYR A 437 9.33 -10.63 -11.99
CA TYR A 437 9.79 -9.86 -10.82
C TYR A 437 11.13 -10.33 -10.24
N SER A 438 11.72 -11.41 -10.76
CA SER A 438 13.09 -11.81 -10.38
C SER A 438 14.16 -10.84 -10.91
N ASN A 439 13.86 -10.12 -11.99
CA ASN A 439 14.69 -9.04 -12.54
C ASN A 439 13.82 -7.83 -12.93
N PRO A 440 13.25 -7.12 -11.95
CA PRO A 440 12.21 -6.14 -12.20
C PRO A 440 12.73 -4.91 -12.96
N SER A 441 14.01 -4.55 -12.81
CA SER A 441 14.57 -3.42 -13.56
C SER A 441 14.52 -3.66 -15.07
N VAL A 442 15.05 -4.81 -15.52
CA VAL A 442 15.14 -5.14 -16.95
C VAL A 442 13.78 -5.58 -17.51
N CYS A 443 13.05 -6.46 -16.81
CA CYS A 443 11.78 -6.99 -17.34
C CYS A 443 10.74 -5.89 -17.55
N TYR A 444 10.56 -4.97 -16.60
CA TYR A 444 9.67 -3.82 -16.80
C TYR A 444 10.09 -2.95 -17.99
N ALA A 445 11.39 -2.68 -18.13
CA ALA A 445 11.89 -1.88 -19.23
C ALA A 445 11.68 -2.57 -20.59
N GLN A 446 11.79 -3.89 -20.63
CA GLN A 446 11.51 -4.68 -21.83
C GLN A 446 10.02 -4.74 -22.16
N GLY A 447 9.15 -5.01 -21.17
CA GLY A 447 7.70 -5.01 -21.33
C GLY A 447 7.19 -3.67 -21.84
N TRP A 448 7.63 -2.57 -21.23
CA TRP A 448 7.35 -1.21 -21.73
C TRP A 448 7.78 -1.03 -23.18
N ALA A 449 9.03 -1.39 -23.52
CA ALA A 449 9.55 -1.22 -24.87
C ALA A 449 8.79 -2.07 -25.89
N LEU A 450 8.35 -3.29 -25.51
CA LEU A 450 7.60 -4.18 -26.39
C LEU A 450 6.23 -3.57 -26.70
N ILE A 451 5.51 -3.10 -25.68
CA ILE A 451 4.22 -2.42 -25.87
C ILE A 451 4.37 -1.15 -26.72
N TYR A 452 5.42 -0.36 -26.48
CA TYR A 452 5.70 0.84 -27.26
C TYR A 452 6.03 0.50 -28.73
N PHE A 453 6.83 -0.56 -28.96
CA PHE A 453 7.15 -1.06 -30.30
C PHE A 453 5.89 -1.55 -31.03
N LEU A 454 5.06 -2.39 -30.41
CA LEU A 454 3.85 -2.93 -31.01
C LEU A 454 2.81 -1.84 -31.35
N ASN A 455 2.81 -0.73 -30.64
CA ASN A 455 1.99 0.45 -30.96
C ASN A 455 2.60 1.38 -32.02
N SER A 456 3.87 1.19 -32.38
CA SER A 456 4.60 2.06 -33.32
C SER A 456 4.18 1.85 -34.78
N SER A 457 4.53 2.80 -35.63
CA SER A 457 4.34 2.68 -37.09
C SER A 457 5.17 1.54 -37.69
N VAL A 458 6.30 1.17 -37.07
CA VAL A 458 7.15 0.06 -37.53
C VAL A 458 6.40 -1.25 -37.40
N ALA A 459 5.85 -1.54 -36.21
CA ALA A 459 5.09 -2.77 -35.99
C ALA A 459 3.79 -2.79 -36.81
N LYS A 460 3.11 -1.65 -36.94
CA LYS A 460 1.86 -1.53 -37.71
C LYS A 460 2.02 -1.79 -39.22
N LYS A 461 3.23 -1.68 -39.78
CA LYS A 461 3.50 -2.05 -41.18
C LYS A 461 3.58 -3.56 -41.40
N ASN A 462 3.87 -4.34 -40.36
CA ASN A 462 3.82 -5.80 -40.43
C ASN A 462 2.40 -6.29 -40.06
N PRO A 463 1.65 -6.89 -41.00
CA PRO A 463 0.25 -7.27 -40.75
C PRO A 463 0.04 -8.27 -39.62
N ARG A 464 1.05 -9.08 -39.29
CA ARG A 464 1.00 -10.03 -38.17
C ARG A 464 1.24 -9.30 -36.85
N TRP A 465 2.29 -8.49 -36.76
CA TRP A 465 2.63 -7.77 -35.52
C TRP A 465 1.57 -6.74 -35.13
N ALA A 466 0.97 -6.07 -36.12
CA ALA A 466 -0.08 -5.07 -35.92
C ALA A 466 -1.29 -5.60 -35.14
N LYS A 467 -1.54 -6.92 -35.15
CA LYS A 467 -2.70 -7.55 -34.52
C LYS A 467 -2.41 -8.20 -33.17
N ILE A 468 -1.14 -8.28 -32.75
CA ILE A 468 -0.73 -9.02 -31.53
C ILE A 468 -1.50 -8.52 -30.30
N LEU A 469 -1.54 -7.20 -30.09
CA LEU A 469 -2.17 -6.61 -28.91
C LEU A 469 -3.68 -6.85 -28.87
N ASP A 470 -4.34 -6.70 -30.03
CA ASP A 470 -5.79 -6.88 -30.16
C ASP A 470 -6.18 -8.35 -29.99
N ILE A 471 -5.45 -9.27 -30.64
CA ILE A 471 -5.70 -10.71 -30.51
C ILE A 471 -5.48 -11.15 -29.07
N TYR A 472 -4.41 -10.70 -28.41
CA TYR A 472 -4.15 -11.01 -27.02
C TYR A 472 -5.30 -10.53 -26.13
N PHE A 473 -5.67 -9.25 -26.21
CA PHE A 473 -6.74 -8.65 -25.39
C PHE A 473 -8.08 -9.35 -25.61
N ASN A 474 -8.51 -9.47 -26.87
CA ASN A 474 -9.81 -10.05 -27.20
C ASN A 474 -9.88 -11.51 -26.77
N THR A 475 -8.82 -12.29 -26.98
CA THR A 475 -8.79 -13.69 -26.53
C THR A 475 -8.84 -13.79 -25.02
N LEU A 476 -8.13 -12.92 -24.30
CA LEU A 476 -8.16 -12.90 -22.83
C LEU A 476 -9.56 -12.54 -22.31
N VAL A 477 -10.21 -11.53 -22.90
CA VAL A 477 -11.58 -11.11 -22.56
C VAL A 477 -12.61 -12.19 -22.89
N GLU A 478 -12.41 -12.94 -23.98
CA GLU A 478 -13.32 -13.99 -24.41
C GLU A 478 -13.24 -15.24 -23.55
N THR A 479 -12.02 -15.64 -23.17
CA THR A 479 -11.74 -16.97 -22.62
C THR A 479 -11.30 -16.96 -21.16
N GLY A 480 -10.72 -15.86 -20.68
CA GLY A 480 -10.02 -15.79 -19.40
C GLY A 480 -8.71 -16.61 -19.36
N ASP A 481 -8.33 -17.27 -20.46
CA ASP A 481 -7.13 -18.10 -20.56
C ASP A 481 -5.94 -17.25 -21.02
N LYS A 482 -5.02 -17.02 -20.09
CA LYS A 482 -3.83 -16.20 -20.32
C LYS A 482 -2.88 -16.86 -21.32
N GLU A 483 -2.61 -18.17 -21.20
CA GLU A 483 -1.66 -18.86 -22.07
C GLU A 483 -2.25 -19.05 -23.47
N GLY A 484 -3.55 -19.35 -23.55
CA GLY A 484 -4.29 -19.35 -24.81
C GLY A 484 -4.23 -17.99 -25.50
N ALA A 485 -4.34 -16.88 -24.76
CA ALA A 485 -4.21 -15.53 -25.31
C ALA A 485 -2.81 -15.24 -25.86
N VAL A 486 -1.73 -15.63 -25.17
CA VAL A 486 -0.35 -15.49 -25.70
C VAL A 486 -0.18 -16.34 -26.96
N THR A 487 -0.54 -17.62 -26.87
CA THR A 487 -0.40 -18.59 -27.97
C THR A 487 -1.09 -18.09 -29.22
N LYS A 488 -2.34 -17.61 -29.10
CA LYS A 488 -3.12 -17.10 -30.23
C LYS A 488 -2.58 -15.78 -30.77
N ALA A 489 -2.12 -14.88 -29.90
CA ALA A 489 -1.58 -13.57 -30.31
C ALA A 489 -0.29 -13.67 -31.12
N PHE A 490 0.57 -14.64 -30.80
CA PHE A 490 1.86 -14.85 -31.47
C PHE A 490 1.83 -16.00 -32.49
N ALA A 491 0.66 -16.58 -32.78
CA ALA A 491 0.51 -17.64 -33.75
C ALA A 491 0.99 -17.21 -35.15
N GLY A 492 1.96 -17.95 -35.70
CA GLY A 492 2.55 -17.66 -37.00
C GLY A 492 3.43 -16.41 -37.03
N VAL A 493 3.78 -15.82 -35.89
CA VAL A 493 4.81 -14.77 -35.81
C VAL A 493 6.18 -15.43 -35.82
N ASP A 494 7.07 -14.97 -36.71
CA ASP A 494 8.49 -15.30 -36.62
C ASP A 494 9.08 -14.53 -35.42
N MET A 495 9.39 -15.26 -34.35
CA MET A 495 9.84 -14.68 -33.10
C MET A 495 11.26 -14.11 -33.19
N ASP A 496 12.11 -14.67 -34.07
CA ASP A 496 13.47 -14.18 -34.24
C ASP A 496 13.46 -12.88 -35.07
N GLU A 497 12.61 -12.80 -36.11
CA GLU A 497 12.37 -11.57 -36.86
C GLU A 497 11.81 -10.46 -35.95
N LEU A 498 10.80 -10.79 -35.14
CA LEU A 498 10.19 -9.87 -34.19
C LEU A 498 11.21 -9.35 -33.17
N ASP A 499 11.99 -10.23 -32.56
CA ASP A 499 13.00 -9.88 -31.56
C ASP A 499 14.10 -8.98 -32.16
N ALA A 500 14.57 -9.29 -33.37
CA ALA A 500 15.54 -8.46 -34.07
C ALA A 500 15.00 -7.06 -34.39
N ALA A 501 13.77 -6.95 -34.91
CA ALA A 501 13.14 -5.67 -35.21
C ALA A 501 12.90 -4.83 -33.94
N TYR A 502 12.45 -5.48 -32.86
CA TYR A 502 12.28 -4.88 -31.55
C TYR A 502 13.60 -4.32 -30.99
N GLN A 503 14.69 -5.09 -31.02
CA GLN A 503 16.00 -4.64 -30.57
C GLN A 503 16.55 -3.50 -31.44
N GLN A 504 16.32 -3.56 -32.77
CA GLN A 504 16.68 -2.47 -33.67
C GLN A 504 15.91 -1.18 -33.36
N PHE A 505 14.61 -1.28 -33.03
CA PHE A 505 13.80 -0.14 -32.64
C PHE A 505 14.31 0.54 -31.35
N ILE A 506 14.74 -0.26 -30.37
CA ILE A 506 15.36 0.23 -29.12
C ILE A 506 16.67 0.96 -29.41
N THR A 507 17.55 0.37 -30.21
CA THR A 507 18.89 0.93 -30.52
C THR A 507 18.80 2.22 -31.35
N ARG A 508 17.77 2.35 -32.21
CA ARG A 508 17.48 3.59 -32.97
C ARG A 508 16.79 4.68 -32.15
N GLY A 509 16.41 4.40 -30.90
CA GLY A 509 15.90 5.41 -29.97
C GLY A 509 14.39 5.66 -30.05
N PHE A 510 13.58 4.63 -30.31
CA PHE A 510 12.11 4.68 -30.26
C PHE A 510 11.46 5.69 -31.23
N LYS A 511 12.05 5.84 -32.42
CA LYS A 511 11.58 6.74 -33.49
C LYS A 511 10.76 6.01 -34.53
#